data_AF-A0A516SBU0-F1
#
_entry.id   AF-A0A516SBU0-F1
#
_cell.length_a   1.000
_cell.length_b   1.000
_cell.length_c   1.000
_cell.angle_alpha   90.00
_cell.angle_beta   90.00
_cell.angle_gamma   90.00
#
_symmetry.space_group_name_H-M   'P 1'
#
loop_
_entity.id
_entity.type
_entity.pdbx_description
1 polymer ?
#
loop_
_entity_poly.entity_id
_entity_poly.type
_entity_poly.pdbx_seq_one_letter_code
_entity_poly.pdbx_strand_id
1 'polypeptide(L)'
;MKLSSSALIAGILLCYTLPASAQDIDRYAAAANMHIWVYAAEGIATRCAKAYPGIAKQIANDIAKWKRADKAAIDRAAILWRQMEAASPRPASEVQEDEMQLDRLWSQLSEQGPQDPPNVGKLRCSAYFADRAGGALRAHRPEVYSALGTK
;
A
#
# COMPACT_ATOMS: atom_id res chain seq x y z
N MET A 1 -25.15 -17.68 -25.92
CA MET A 1 -25.19 -16.54 -24.98
C MET A 1 -23.85 -16.45 -24.28
N LYS A 2 -23.10 -15.37 -24.48
CA LYS A 2 -21.77 -15.13 -23.89
C LYS A 2 -21.97 -14.57 -22.49
N LEU A 3 -21.63 -15.33 -21.45
CA LEU A 3 -21.53 -14.81 -20.09
C LEU A 3 -20.15 -14.14 -19.95
N SER A 4 -20.18 -12.84 -19.70
CA SER A 4 -19.01 -11.97 -19.57
C SER A 4 -18.21 -12.32 -18.32
N SER A 5 -16.94 -12.69 -18.49
CA SER A 5 -15.97 -13.00 -17.42
C SER A 5 -15.50 -11.78 -16.61
N SER A 6 -16.14 -10.62 -16.74
CA SER A 6 -15.68 -9.37 -16.12
C SER A 6 -16.21 -9.12 -14.69
N ALA A 7 -17.02 -10.01 -14.14
CA ALA A 7 -17.67 -9.78 -12.83
C ALA A 7 -16.90 -10.35 -11.62
N LEU A 8 -15.82 -11.11 -11.81
CA LEU A 8 -15.15 -11.85 -10.72
C LEU A 8 -13.90 -11.16 -10.12
N ILE A 9 -13.49 -10.01 -10.64
CA ILE A 9 -12.29 -9.29 -10.15
C ILE A 9 -12.65 -8.02 -9.34
N ALA A 10 -13.93 -7.61 -9.34
CA ALA A 10 -14.39 -6.39 -8.66
C ALA A 10 -14.59 -6.54 -7.14
N GLY A 11 -14.25 -7.68 -6.54
CA GLY A 11 -14.57 -8.01 -5.14
C GLY A 11 -13.42 -7.89 -4.14
N ILE A 12 -12.18 -7.65 -4.55
CA ILE A 12 -11.03 -7.50 -3.64
C ILE A 12 -10.78 -6.01 -3.40
N LEU A 13 -11.82 -5.33 -2.91
CA LEU A 13 -11.80 -3.90 -2.66
C LEU A 13 -12.55 -3.62 -1.37
N LEU A 14 -12.23 -4.34 -0.30
CA LEU A 14 -12.77 -4.08 1.03
C LEU A 14 -11.87 -4.70 2.11
N CYS A 15 -11.01 -3.86 2.67
CA CYS A 15 -10.75 -3.75 4.13
C CYS A 15 -9.85 -2.53 4.41
N TYR A 16 -10.30 -1.36 3.94
CA TYR A 16 -9.96 -0.09 4.59
C TYR A 16 -11.16 0.33 5.45
N THR A 17 -11.52 -0.48 6.45
CA THR A 17 -12.53 -0.05 7.44
C THR A 17 -11.84 0.72 8.55
N LEU A 18 -11.47 1.96 8.24
CA LEU A 18 -11.50 3.05 9.20
C LEU A 18 -12.75 3.87 8.87
N PRO A 19 -13.60 4.22 9.86
CA PRO A 19 -14.85 4.92 9.58
C PRO A 19 -14.56 6.23 8.85
N ALA A 20 -15.25 6.42 7.73
CA ALA A 20 -15.24 7.65 6.93
C ALA A 20 -16.01 8.78 7.63
N SER A 21 -15.55 9.19 8.82
CA SER A 21 -15.67 10.59 9.19
C SER A 21 -14.40 11.26 8.71
N ALA A 22 -14.51 12.34 7.94
CA ALA A 22 -13.40 13.22 7.60
C ALA A 22 -12.80 13.80 8.90
N GLN A 23 -11.98 13.02 9.60
CA GLN A 23 -11.08 13.55 10.60
C GLN A 23 -10.04 14.35 9.82
N ASP A 24 -9.89 15.62 10.19
CA ASP A 24 -8.74 16.42 9.77
C ASP A 24 -7.48 15.68 10.22
N ILE A 25 -6.92 14.86 9.34
CA ILE A 25 -5.66 14.20 9.60
C ILE A 25 -4.59 15.29 9.64
N ASP A 26 -3.91 15.43 10.77
CA ASP A 26 -2.82 16.40 10.83
C ASP A 26 -1.64 15.93 9.96
N ARG A 27 -0.71 16.85 9.68
CA ARG A 27 0.45 16.57 8.82
C ARG A 27 1.37 15.45 9.34
N TYR A 28 1.43 15.23 10.65
CA TYR A 28 2.25 14.18 11.26
C TYR A 28 1.59 12.81 11.14
N ALA A 29 0.29 12.73 11.40
CA ALA A 29 -0.49 11.51 11.14
C ALA A 29 -0.49 11.16 9.64
N ALA A 30 -0.56 12.15 8.75
CA ALA A 30 -0.43 11.97 7.31
C ALA A 30 0.99 11.47 6.92
N ALA A 31 2.03 12.02 7.54
CA ALA A 31 3.41 11.56 7.34
C ALA A 31 3.60 10.10 7.80
N ALA A 32 3.04 9.72 8.95
CA ALA A 32 3.07 8.35 9.45
C ALA A 32 2.37 7.38 8.50
N ASN A 33 1.17 7.73 8.00
CA ASN A 33 0.46 6.92 7.02
C ASN A 33 1.29 6.72 5.74
N MET A 34 1.84 7.80 5.18
CA MET A 34 2.67 7.72 3.97
C MET A 34 3.94 6.89 4.21
N HIS A 35 4.59 7.04 5.36
CA HIS A 35 5.76 6.24 5.73
C HIS A 35 5.43 4.75 5.78
N ILE A 36 4.36 4.36 6.50
CA ILE A 36 3.89 2.97 6.59
C ILE A 36 3.52 2.43 5.20
N TRP A 37 2.88 3.22 4.34
CA TRP A 37 2.55 2.78 2.99
C TRP A 37 3.77 2.51 2.12
N VAL A 38 4.81 3.35 2.21
CA VAL A 38 6.07 3.15 1.49
C VAL A 38 6.77 1.90 2.00
N TYR A 39 6.92 1.78 3.33
CA TYR A 39 7.53 0.63 3.98
C TYR A 39 6.80 -0.68 3.60
N ALA A 40 5.46 -0.71 3.73
CA ALA A 40 4.66 -1.87 3.39
C ALA A 40 4.75 -2.22 1.90
N ALA A 41 4.73 -1.22 1.01
CA ALA A 41 4.87 -1.46 -0.43
C ALA A 41 6.22 -2.10 -0.77
N GLU A 42 7.33 -1.65 -0.18
CA GLU A 42 8.66 -2.24 -0.39
C GLU A 42 8.79 -3.66 0.17
N GLY A 43 8.26 -3.88 1.39
CA GLY A 43 8.24 -5.20 2.01
C GLY A 43 7.43 -6.21 1.18
N ILE A 44 6.22 -5.83 0.75
CA ILE A 44 5.39 -6.67 -0.11
C ILE A 44 6.02 -6.88 -1.48
N ALA A 45 6.72 -5.88 -2.04
CA ALA A 45 7.38 -6.03 -3.33
C ALA A 45 8.42 -7.15 -3.30
N THR A 46 9.22 -7.17 -2.23
CA THR A 46 10.23 -8.20 -2.00
C THR A 46 9.60 -9.58 -1.86
N ARG A 47 8.51 -9.70 -1.09
CA ARG A 47 7.79 -10.97 -0.90
C ARG A 47 7.14 -11.45 -2.19
N CYS A 48 6.43 -10.58 -2.91
CA CYS A 48 5.81 -10.89 -4.20
C CYS A 48 6.85 -11.26 -5.27
N ALA A 49 7.98 -10.55 -5.36
CA ALA A 49 9.04 -10.86 -6.32
C ALA A 49 9.70 -12.22 -6.03
N LYS A 50 9.87 -12.57 -4.74
CA LYS A 50 10.38 -13.87 -4.32
C LYS A 50 9.40 -15.00 -4.64
N ALA A 51 8.12 -14.83 -4.32
CA ALA A 51 7.09 -15.84 -4.55
C ALA A 51 6.72 -16.00 -6.03
N TYR A 52 6.74 -14.90 -6.80
CA TYR A 52 6.32 -14.86 -8.19
C TYR A 52 7.37 -14.13 -9.07
N PRO A 53 8.54 -14.75 -9.34
CA PRO A 53 9.63 -14.09 -10.07
C PRO A 53 9.24 -13.55 -11.45
N GLY A 54 8.27 -14.20 -12.12
CA GLY A 54 7.78 -13.80 -13.44
C GLY A 54 7.11 -12.42 -13.51
N ILE A 55 6.77 -11.80 -12.37
CA ILE A 55 6.23 -10.43 -12.30
C ILE A 55 7.14 -9.43 -11.58
N ALA A 56 8.34 -9.84 -11.14
CA ALA A 56 9.24 -8.98 -10.36
C ALA A 56 9.57 -7.66 -11.08
N LYS A 57 9.85 -7.73 -12.39
CA LYS A 57 10.13 -6.52 -13.21
C LYS A 57 8.91 -5.61 -13.32
N GLN A 58 7.71 -6.17 -13.44
CA GLN A 58 6.47 -5.39 -13.48
C GLN A 58 6.27 -4.66 -12.14
N ILE A 59 6.38 -5.37 -11.02
CA ILE A 59 6.25 -4.80 -9.67
C ILE A 59 7.26 -3.65 -9.46
N ALA A 60 8.53 -3.87 -9.83
CA ALA A 60 9.56 -2.83 -9.71
C ALA A 60 9.22 -1.57 -10.53
N ASN A 61 8.71 -1.75 -11.75
CA ASN A 61 8.28 -0.64 -12.59
C ASN A 61 7.08 0.11 -12.00
N ASP A 62 6.09 -0.62 -11.49
CA ASP A 62 4.87 -0.05 -10.90
C ASP A 62 5.17 0.74 -9.63
N ILE A 63 6.05 0.22 -8.75
CA ILE A 63 6.54 0.96 -7.56
C ILE A 63 7.30 2.20 -7.98
N ALA A 64 8.19 2.09 -8.96
CA ALA A 64 8.95 3.25 -9.43
C ALA A 64 8.03 4.32 -10.04
N LYS A 65 6.98 3.90 -10.77
CA LYS A 65 5.97 4.81 -11.32
C LYS A 65 5.19 5.50 -10.20
N TRP A 66 4.71 4.74 -9.21
CA TRP A 66 4.00 5.27 -8.05
C TRP A 66 4.87 6.28 -7.28
N LYS A 67 6.10 5.90 -6.90
CA LYS A 67 7.01 6.78 -6.15
C LYS A 67 7.38 8.05 -6.92
N ARG A 68 7.49 8.00 -8.25
CA ARG A 68 7.70 9.21 -9.06
C ARG A 68 6.48 10.12 -9.05
N ALA A 69 5.28 9.56 -9.19
CA ALA A 69 4.04 10.33 -9.16
C ALA A 69 3.78 10.98 -7.80
N ASP A 70 4.13 10.28 -6.71
CA ASP A 70 3.92 10.73 -5.33
C ASP A 70 5.16 11.33 -4.67
N LYS A 71 6.17 11.68 -5.48
CA LYS A 71 7.49 12.06 -4.97
C LYS A 71 7.42 13.19 -3.93
N ALA A 72 6.65 14.24 -4.22
CA ALA A 72 6.52 15.38 -3.31
C ALA A 72 5.91 14.96 -1.97
N ALA A 73 4.88 14.10 -1.98
CA ALA A 73 4.20 13.64 -0.77
C ALA A 73 5.11 12.73 0.06
N ILE A 74 5.81 11.80 -0.62
CA ILE A 74 6.78 10.88 0.02
C ILE A 74 7.94 11.66 0.64
N ASP A 75 8.54 12.62 -0.09
CA ASP A 75 9.64 13.43 0.41
C ASP A 75 9.20 14.25 1.64
N ARG A 76 8.02 14.87 1.57
CA ARG A 76 7.47 15.66 2.68
C ARG A 76 7.21 14.79 3.90
N ALA A 77 6.59 13.63 3.71
CA ALA A 77 6.36 12.66 4.77
C ALA A 77 7.68 12.21 5.40
N ALA A 78 8.71 11.90 4.60
CA ALA A 78 10.02 11.49 5.12
C ALA A 78 10.74 12.58 5.94
N ILE A 79 10.52 13.86 5.62
CA ILE A 79 11.03 14.97 6.44
C ILE A 79 10.29 15.03 7.78
N LEU A 80 8.95 15.02 7.75
CA LEU A 80 8.12 15.10 8.96
C LEU A 80 8.32 13.88 9.86
N TRP A 81 8.46 12.69 9.28
CA TRP A 81 8.75 11.45 10.00
C TRP A 81 10.06 11.53 10.77
N ARG A 82 11.14 11.99 10.13
CA ARG A 82 12.44 12.18 10.81
C ARG A 82 12.36 13.21 11.94
N GLN A 83 11.53 14.24 11.80
CA GLN A 83 11.30 15.20 12.88
C GLN A 83 10.57 14.54 14.06
N MET A 84 9.59 13.68 13.79
CA MET A 84 8.88 12.91 14.83
C MET A 84 9.85 11.99 15.55
N GLU A 85 10.64 11.19 14.84
CA GLU A 85 11.61 10.26 15.43
C GLU A 85 12.69 10.99 16.24
N ALA A 86 13.12 12.19 15.82
CA ALA A 86 14.07 12.99 16.57
C ALA A 86 13.48 13.55 17.87
N ALA A 87 12.19 13.93 17.86
CA ALA A 87 11.50 14.48 19.03
C ALA A 87 11.05 13.38 20.01
N SER A 88 10.66 12.22 19.49
CA SER A 88 10.20 11.07 20.26
C SER A 88 10.55 9.79 19.49
N PRO A 89 11.72 9.19 19.79
CA PRO A 89 12.12 7.95 19.14
C PRO A 89 11.08 6.86 19.40
N ARG A 90 10.69 6.15 18.35
CA ARG A 90 9.71 5.07 18.47
C ARG A 90 10.28 3.93 19.33
N PRO A 91 9.52 3.42 20.31
CA PRO A 91 9.91 2.22 21.02
C PRO A 91 9.90 1.01 20.07
N ALA A 92 10.71 0.00 20.39
CA ALA A 92 10.82 -1.22 19.58
C ALA A 92 9.46 -1.93 19.34
N SER A 93 8.49 -1.77 20.25
CA SER A 93 7.14 -2.30 20.10
C SER A 93 6.39 -1.73 18.90
N GLU A 94 6.55 -0.43 18.62
CA GLU A 94 5.91 0.18 17.46
C GLU A 94 6.53 -0.31 16.14
N VAL A 95 7.84 -0.55 16.12
CA VAL A 95 8.50 -1.16 14.95
C VAL A 95 7.99 -2.59 14.72
N GLN A 96 7.76 -3.35 15.81
CA GLN A 96 7.14 -4.68 15.70
C GLN A 96 5.70 -4.62 15.16
N GLU A 97 4.94 -3.59 15.50
CA GLU A 97 3.60 -3.41 14.95
C GLU A 97 3.60 -3.22 13.42
N ASP A 98 4.59 -2.50 12.88
CA ASP A 98 4.73 -2.33 11.42
C ASP A 98 5.04 -3.67 10.72
N GLU A 99 5.92 -4.48 11.30
CA GLU A 99 6.22 -5.84 10.80
C GLU A 99 4.97 -6.73 10.84
N MET A 100 4.20 -6.68 11.93
CA MET A 100 2.94 -7.41 12.04
C MET A 100 1.90 -6.95 11.01
N GLN A 101 1.85 -5.66 10.69
CA GLN A 101 0.99 -5.15 9.63
C GLN A 101 1.43 -5.63 8.24
N LEU A 102 2.74 -5.65 7.98
CA LEU A 102 3.32 -6.19 6.76
C LEU A 102 3.00 -7.68 6.61
N ASP A 103 3.10 -8.46 7.69
CA ASP A 103 2.72 -9.87 7.71
C ASP A 103 1.24 -10.10 7.41
N ARG A 104 0.36 -9.31 8.03
CA ARG A 104 -1.09 -9.38 7.74
C ARG A 104 -1.38 -9.08 6.27
N LEU A 105 -0.77 -8.03 5.72
CA LEU A 105 -0.93 -7.67 4.32
C LEU A 105 -0.42 -8.78 3.39
N TRP A 106 0.71 -9.39 3.74
CA TRP A 106 1.25 -10.52 2.99
C TRP A 106 0.31 -11.73 3.02
N SER A 107 -0.24 -12.09 4.19
CA SER A 107 -1.22 -13.16 4.29
C SER A 107 -2.41 -12.90 3.37
N GLN A 108 -2.98 -11.70 3.37
CA GLN A 108 -4.10 -11.35 2.48
C GLN A 108 -3.76 -11.50 0.98
N LEU A 109 -2.55 -11.10 0.59
CA LEU A 109 -2.12 -11.16 -0.81
C LEU A 109 -1.74 -12.58 -1.26
N SER A 110 -1.22 -13.40 -0.35
CA SER A 110 -0.67 -14.72 -0.66
C SER A 110 -1.61 -15.89 -0.37
N GLU A 111 -2.61 -15.68 0.49
CA GLU A 111 -3.58 -16.72 0.87
C GLU A 111 -4.32 -17.25 -0.37
N GLN A 112 -4.31 -18.57 -0.51
CA GLN A 112 -5.06 -19.27 -1.54
C GLN A 112 -6.16 -20.08 -0.85
N GLY A 113 -7.40 -19.65 -1.03
CA GLY A 113 -8.56 -20.41 -0.57
C GLY A 113 -8.74 -21.70 -1.36
N PRO A 114 -9.52 -22.67 -0.84
CA PRO A 114 -9.79 -23.93 -1.54
C PRO A 114 -10.44 -23.76 -2.93
N GLN A 115 -11.10 -22.63 -3.14
CA GLN A 115 -11.81 -22.28 -4.38
C GLN A 115 -11.04 -21.26 -5.24
N ASP A 116 -9.86 -20.82 -4.80
CA ASP A 116 -9.12 -19.78 -5.50
C ASP A 116 -8.48 -20.34 -6.78
N PRO A 117 -8.51 -19.57 -7.89
CA PRO A 117 -7.88 -19.99 -9.13
C PRO A 117 -6.36 -20.14 -8.94
N PRO A 118 -5.71 -21.01 -9.75
CA PRO A 118 -4.26 -21.10 -9.77
C PRO A 118 -3.63 -19.73 -9.98
N ASN A 119 -2.59 -19.41 -9.21
CA ASN A 119 -1.88 -18.13 -9.25
C ASN A 119 -2.69 -16.90 -8.78
N VAL A 120 -3.74 -17.08 -7.98
CA VAL A 120 -4.49 -15.94 -7.41
C VAL A 120 -3.56 -14.95 -6.69
N GLY A 121 -2.56 -15.43 -5.94
CA GLY A 121 -1.64 -14.55 -5.22
C GLY A 121 -0.74 -13.75 -6.15
N LYS A 122 -0.36 -14.30 -7.31
CA LYS A 122 0.34 -13.56 -8.37
C LYS A 122 -0.54 -12.43 -8.90
N LEU A 123 -1.83 -12.71 -9.16
CA LEU A 123 -2.78 -11.70 -9.64
C LEU A 123 -3.00 -10.60 -8.59
N ARG A 124 -3.15 -10.96 -7.31
CA ARG A 124 -3.30 -9.99 -6.22
C ARG A 124 -2.05 -9.13 -6.05
N CYS A 125 -0.85 -9.73 -6.10
CA CYS A 125 0.41 -8.98 -6.12
C CYS A 125 0.46 -7.98 -7.29
N SER A 126 0.18 -8.43 -8.52
CA SER A 126 0.15 -7.53 -9.69
C SER A 126 -0.88 -6.40 -9.54
N ALA A 127 -2.10 -6.72 -9.10
CA ALA A 127 -3.16 -5.74 -8.91
C ALA A 127 -2.80 -4.68 -7.85
N TYR A 128 -2.28 -5.12 -6.69
CA TYR A 128 -1.88 -4.24 -5.60
C TYR A 128 -0.90 -3.14 -6.06
N PHE A 129 0.08 -3.49 -6.88
CA PHE A 129 1.05 -2.51 -7.39
C PHE A 129 0.52 -1.70 -8.57
N ALA A 130 -0.29 -2.30 -9.45
CA ALA A 130 -0.95 -1.59 -10.54
C ALA A 130 -1.88 -0.47 -10.02
N ASP A 131 -2.64 -0.74 -8.95
CA ASP A 131 -3.52 0.24 -8.32
C ASP A 131 -2.74 1.45 -7.78
N ARG A 132 -1.62 1.19 -7.09
CA ARG A 132 -0.74 2.26 -6.60
C ARG A 132 -0.14 3.06 -7.75
N ALA A 133 0.36 2.38 -8.79
CA ALA A 133 0.89 3.01 -9.98
C ALA A 133 -0.17 3.80 -10.77
N GLY A 134 -1.44 3.40 -10.67
CA GLY A 134 -2.61 4.07 -11.21
C GLY A 134 -3.09 5.27 -10.37
N GLY A 135 -2.57 5.43 -9.16
CA GLY A 135 -2.96 6.52 -8.26
C GLY A 135 -4.20 6.22 -7.41
N ALA A 136 -4.60 4.95 -7.26
CA ALA A 136 -5.74 4.57 -6.42
C ALA A 136 -5.56 5.07 -4.98
N LEU A 137 -4.32 5.08 -4.46
CA LEU A 137 -4.03 5.61 -3.12
C LEU A 137 -4.39 7.11 -3.01
N ARG A 138 -4.01 7.93 -4.00
CA ARG A 138 -4.39 9.35 -4.06
C ARG A 138 -5.90 9.53 -4.12
N ALA A 139 -6.58 8.72 -4.93
CA ALA A 139 -8.02 8.79 -5.10
C ALA A 139 -8.78 8.38 -3.83
N HIS A 140 -8.30 7.35 -3.12
CA HIS A 140 -8.97 6.83 -1.93
C HIS A 140 -8.60 7.53 -0.63
N ARG A 141 -7.43 8.17 -0.56
CA ARG A 141 -6.91 8.83 0.64
C ARG A 141 -6.51 10.30 0.40
N PRO A 142 -7.36 11.12 -0.25
CA PRO A 142 -7.01 12.50 -0.61
C PRO A 142 -6.67 13.37 0.61
N GLU A 143 -7.20 13.04 1.78
CA GLU A 143 -6.94 13.74 3.04
C GLU A 143 -5.47 13.67 3.46
N VAL A 144 -4.79 12.53 3.22
CA VAL A 144 -3.37 12.36 3.53
C VAL A 144 -2.53 13.26 2.64
N TYR A 145 -2.83 13.30 1.34
CA TYR A 145 -2.12 14.14 0.38
C TYR A 145 -2.36 15.63 0.65
N SER A 146 -3.60 16.01 0.96
CA SER A 146 -3.94 17.38 1.34
C SER A 146 -3.21 17.84 2.61
N ALA A 147 -3.15 17.01 3.64
CA ALA A 147 -2.43 17.30 4.89
C ALA A 147 -0.91 17.41 4.70
N LEU A 148 -0.35 16.70 3.72
CA LEU A 148 1.04 16.85 3.30
C LEU A 148 1.28 18.08 2.40
N GLY A 149 0.23 18.80 2.02
CA GLY A 149 0.33 19.98 1.15
C GLY A 149 0.62 19.64 -0.31
N THR A 150 0.27 18.43 -0.75
CA THR A 150 0.47 17.95 -2.12
C THR A 150 -0.89 17.60 -2.70
N LYS A 151 -1.38 18.38 -3.67
CA LYS A 151 -2.62 18.10 -4.40
C LYS A 151 -2.31 17.56 -5.79
#